data_AF-A0A420CYS9-F1
#
_entry.id   AF-A0A420CYS9-F1
#
_cell.length_a   1.000
_cell.length_b   1.000
_cell.length_c   1.000
_cell.angle_alpha   90.00
_cell.angle_beta   90.00
_cell.angle_gamma   90.00
#
_symmetry.space_group_name_H-M   'P 1'
#
loop_
_entity.id
_entity.type
_entity.pdbx_description
1 polymer ?
#
loop_
_entity_poly.entity_id
_entity_poly.type
_entity_poly.pdbx_seq_one_letter_code
_entity_poly.pdbx_strand_id
1 'polypeptide(L)'
;MRFVGNAIWFVFGGAVLALVWLLGAALFAISIIGLPVSRAAFEIAKMSAFPFGKDVVHIRELDAKGLSAVTAVTGTIGFVANIVWALTFGWILFLGHLAAGIVNCLTIIGIPFGIQSFKLAGISLWPVGRRVVSIELAQLAREENAKLVLQRMRAA
;
A
#
# COMPACT_ATOMS: atom_id res chain seq x y z
N MET A 1 -21.78 3.33 2.15
CA MET A 1 -20.87 3.55 1.00
C MET A 1 -19.77 2.49 0.86
N ARG A 2 -19.02 2.12 1.92
CA ARG A 2 -17.88 1.17 1.83
C ARG A 2 -18.21 -0.17 1.16
N PHE A 3 -19.36 -0.77 1.50
CA PHE A 3 -19.77 -2.06 0.94
C PHE A 3 -20.05 -1.99 -0.57
N VAL A 4 -20.93 -1.07 -0.99
CA VAL A 4 -21.30 -0.90 -2.41
C VAL A 4 -20.08 -0.54 -3.27
N GLY A 5 -19.23 0.39 -2.81
CA GLY A 5 -18.01 0.74 -3.52
C GLY A 5 -17.06 -0.45 -3.68
N ASN A 6 -16.87 -1.24 -2.62
CA ASN A 6 -16.05 -2.45 -2.68
C ASN A 6 -16.64 -3.51 -3.62
N ALA A 7 -17.96 -3.68 -3.65
CA ALA A 7 -18.63 -4.63 -4.55
C ALA A 7 -18.43 -4.24 -6.03
N ILE A 8 -18.71 -2.99 -6.37
CA ILE A 8 -18.51 -2.46 -7.74
C ILE A 8 -17.04 -2.60 -8.13
N TRP A 9 -16.13 -2.12 -7.29
CA TRP A 9 -14.70 -2.20 -7.56
C TRP A 9 -14.21 -3.62 -7.79
N PHE A 10 -14.60 -4.56 -6.92
CA PHE A 10 -14.16 -5.95 -7.01
C PHE A 10 -14.55 -6.58 -8.36
N VAL A 11 -15.78 -6.34 -8.81
CA VAL A 11 -16.31 -6.87 -10.08
C VAL A 11 -15.66 -6.21 -11.29
N PHE A 12 -15.47 -4.90 -11.28
CA PHE A 12 -15.04 -4.13 -12.46
C PHE A 12 -13.52 -3.99 -12.63
N GLY A 13 -12.70 -4.61 -11.78
CA GLY A 13 -11.25 -4.66 -11.97
C GLY A 13 -10.43 -4.99 -10.72
N GLY A 14 -10.97 -4.75 -9.54
CA GLY A 14 -10.33 -5.00 -8.26
C GLY A 14 -9.90 -6.45 -8.06
N ALA A 15 -10.74 -7.41 -8.48
CA ALA A 15 -10.41 -8.84 -8.42
C ALA A 15 -9.20 -9.19 -9.29
N VAL A 16 -9.16 -8.70 -10.53
CA VAL A 16 -8.06 -8.97 -11.47
C VAL A 16 -6.75 -8.39 -10.92
N LEU A 17 -6.75 -7.13 -10.49
CA LEU A 17 -5.54 -6.50 -9.95
C LEU A 17 -5.09 -7.16 -8.64
N ALA A 18 -6.02 -7.61 -7.79
CA ALA A 18 -5.70 -8.39 -6.60
C ALA A 18 -5.09 -9.75 -6.94
N LEU A 19 -5.56 -10.43 -8.00
CA LEU A 19 -4.96 -11.66 -8.48
C LEU A 19 -3.53 -11.43 -8.98
N VAL A 20 -3.27 -10.35 -9.71
CA VAL A 20 -1.89 -9.99 -10.13
C VAL A 20 -1.00 -9.79 -8.91
N TRP A 21 -1.50 -9.12 -7.85
CA TRP A 21 -0.78 -9.01 -6.58
C TRP A 21 -0.48 -10.37 -5.93
N LEU A 22 -1.45 -11.30 -5.95
CA LEU A 22 -1.26 -12.65 -5.41
C LEU A 22 -0.27 -13.47 -6.24
N LEU A 23 -0.24 -13.31 -7.57
CA LEU A 23 0.76 -13.94 -8.42
C LEU A 23 2.17 -13.44 -8.10
N GLY A 24 2.34 -12.13 -7.90
CA GLY A 24 3.62 -11.56 -7.46
C GLY A 24 4.03 -12.06 -6.08
N ALA A 25 3.07 -12.16 -5.14
CA ALA A 25 3.31 -12.73 -3.82
C ALA A 25 3.74 -14.20 -3.91
N ALA A 26 3.09 -15.01 -4.75
CA ALA A 26 3.42 -16.41 -4.94
C ALA A 26 4.81 -16.59 -5.58
N LEU A 27 5.13 -15.80 -6.61
CA LEU A 27 6.43 -15.83 -7.29
C LEU A 27 7.57 -15.55 -6.32
N PHE A 28 7.45 -14.50 -5.52
CA PHE A 28 8.49 -14.15 -4.54
C PHE A 28 8.55 -15.12 -3.37
N ALA A 29 7.44 -15.79 -3.02
CA ALA A 29 7.39 -16.76 -1.93
C ALA A 29 8.19 -18.03 -2.23
N ILE A 30 8.43 -18.34 -3.51
CA ILE A 30 9.31 -19.46 -3.92
C ILE A 30 10.74 -19.23 -3.40
N SER A 31 11.17 -17.96 -3.31
CA SER A 31 12.46 -17.60 -2.73
C SER A 31 12.32 -17.33 -1.23
N ILE A 32 13.16 -17.96 -0.41
CA ILE A 32 13.21 -17.67 1.04
C ILE A 32 13.48 -16.18 1.29
N ILE A 33 14.31 -15.56 0.44
CA ILE A 33 14.68 -14.14 0.51
C ILE A 33 13.49 -13.23 0.18
N GLY A 34 12.56 -13.66 -0.69
CA GLY A 34 11.39 -12.89 -1.12
C GLY A 34 10.20 -12.96 -0.17
N LEU A 35 10.26 -13.75 0.91
CA LEU A 35 9.16 -13.88 1.87
C LEU A 35 8.69 -12.56 2.49
N PRO A 36 9.57 -11.60 2.87
CA PRO A 36 9.13 -10.30 3.38
C PRO A 36 8.31 -9.50 2.36
N VAL A 37 8.73 -9.55 1.09
CA VAL A 37 8.03 -8.90 -0.04
C VAL A 37 6.70 -9.59 -0.29
N SER A 38 6.68 -10.92 -0.25
CA SER A 38 5.48 -11.73 -0.46
C SER A 38 4.39 -11.42 0.56
N ARG A 39 4.77 -11.29 1.84
CA ARG A 39 3.84 -10.87 2.90
C ARG A 39 3.27 -9.48 2.64
N ALA A 40 4.11 -8.53 2.23
CA ALA A 40 3.66 -7.18 1.90
C ALA A 40 2.71 -7.19 0.69
N ALA A 41 3.06 -7.92 -0.38
CA ALA A 41 2.24 -8.08 -1.57
C ALA A 41 0.86 -8.71 -1.26
N PHE A 42 0.80 -9.71 -0.38
CA PHE A 42 -0.47 -10.30 0.07
C PHE A 42 -1.35 -9.30 0.83
N GLU A 43 -0.77 -8.47 1.69
CA GLU A 43 -1.52 -7.40 2.37
C GLU A 43 -2.07 -6.38 1.38
N ILE A 44 -1.26 -5.95 0.41
CA ILE A 44 -1.73 -5.02 -0.63
C ILE A 44 -2.72 -5.69 -1.58
N ALA A 45 -2.64 -7.01 -1.82
CA ALA A 45 -3.65 -7.74 -2.58
C ALA A 45 -5.05 -7.59 -1.96
N LYS A 46 -5.15 -7.75 -0.63
CA LYS A 46 -6.41 -7.54 0.10
C LYS A 46 -6.91 -6.10 0.03
N MET A 47 -5.99 -5.13 0.02
CA MET A 47 -6.31 -3.72 -0.20
C MET A 47 -6.77 -3.47 -1.64
N SER A 48 -6.14 -4.11 -2.62
CA SER A 48 -6.48 -4.03 -4.04
C SER A 48 -7.82 -4.70 -4.34
N ALA A 49 -8.22 -5.74 -3.59
CA ALA A 49 -9.53 -6.35 -3.74
C ALA A 49 -10.63 -5.49 -3.12
N PHE A 50 -10.38 -4.91 -1.94
CA PHE A 50 -11.37 -4.18 -1.16
C PHE A 50 -10.77 -2.90 -0.57
N PRO A 51 -10.64 -1.83 -1.37
CA PRO A 51 -9.91 -0.63 -0.98
C PRO A 51 -10.71 0.32 -0.09
N PHE A 52 -12.04 0.34 -0.19
CA PHE A 52 -12.83 1.36 0.48
C PHE A 52 -12.92 1.11 1.98
N GLY A 53 -12.64 2.15 2.76
CA GLY A 53 -12.60 2.10 4.22
C GLY A 53 -11.25 1.76 4.82
N LYS A 54 -10.22 1.63 3.99
CA LYS A 54 -8.86 1.32 4.41
C LYS A 54 -7.88 2.37 3.91
N ASP A 55 -6.82 2.56 4.67
CA ASP A 55 -5.70 3.41 4.29
C ASP A 55 -4.38 2.63 4.42
N VAL A 56 -3.36 3.12 3.72
CA VAL A 56 -2.03 2.54 3.74
C VAL A 56 -1.08 3.54 4.37
N VAL A 57 -0.54 3.18 5.53
CA VAL A 57 0.38 4.00 6.30
C VAL A 57 1.75 3.32 6.35
N HIS A 58 2.80 4.11 6.55
CA HIS A 58 4.10 3.54 6.81
C HIS A 58 4.12 2.92 8.22
N ILE A 59 4.78 1.78 8.41
CA ILE A 59 4.80 1.10 9.72
C ILE A 59 5.40 1.96 10.83
N ARG A 60 6.32 2.88 10.49
CA ARG A 60 6.89 3.85 11.43
C ARG A 60 5.91 4.92 11.90
N GLU A 61 4.78 5.12 11.20
CA GLU A 61 3.71 6.00 11.67
C GLU A 61 2.86 5.31 12.76
N LEU A 62 2.88 3.97 12.81
CA LEU A 62 2.09 3.17 13.75
C LEU A 62 2.90 2.70 14.96
N ASP A 63 4.16 2.31 14.71
CA ASP A 63 5.06 1.81 15.72
C ASP A 63 5.83 3.03 16.23
N ALA A 64 5.49 3.54 17.42
CA ALA A 64 6.12 4.71 18.07
C ALA A 64 7.61 4.49 18.44
N LYS A 65 8.28 3.54 17.77
CA LYS A 65 9.68 3.21 17.91
C LYS A 65 10.53 4.27 17.24
N GLY A 66 11.42 4.87 18.03
CA GLY A 66 12.45 5.78 17.52
C GLY A 66 13.49 5.09 16.64
N LEU A 67 14.37 5.89 16.07
CA LEU A 67 15.47 5.41 15.24
C LEU A 67 16.49 4.64 16.11
N SER A 68 16.53 3.32 15.96
CA SER A 68 17.56 2.44 16.53
C SER A 68 18.37 1.78 15.42
N ALA A 69 19.57 1.25 15.74
CA ALA A 69 20.42 0.53 14.79
C ALA A 69 19.67 -0.62 14.08
N VAL A 70 18.82 -1.35 14.82
CA VAL A 70 18.00 -2.44 14.27
C VAL A 70 16.94 -1.91 13.29
N THR A 71 16.25 -0.81 13.65
CA THR A 71 15.23 -0.20 12.76
C THR A 71 15.81 0.46 11.50
N ALA A 72 17.07 0.89 11.57
CA ALA A 72 17.80 1.42 10.43
C ALA A 72 18.15 0.29 9.46
N VAL A 73 18.77 -0.80 9.95
CA VAL A 73 19.14 -1.97 9.12
C VAL A 73 17.91 -2.60 8.47
N THR A 74 16.85 -2.85 9.25
CA THR A 74 15.59 -3.41 8.71
C THR A 74 14.92 -2.50 7.68
N GLY A 75 15.02 -1.17 7.87
CA GLY A 75 14.57 -0.19 6.88
C GLY A 75 15.35 -0.26 5.57
N THR A 76 16.68 -0.36 5.64
CA THR A 76 17.55 -0.49 4.45
C THR A 76 17.28 -1.79 3.70
N ILE A 77 17.15 -2.91 4.41
CA ILE A 77 16.79 -4.20 3.80
C ILE A 77 15.44 -4.10 3.10
N GLY A 78 14.44 -3.48 3.73
CA GLY A 78 13.12 -3.26 3.13
C GLY A 78 13.17 -2.38 1.88
N PHE A 79 14.04 -1.36 1.87
CA PHE A 79 14.24 -0.50 0.70
C PHE A 79 14.87 -1.26 -0.48
N VAL A 80 15.92 -2.06 -0.24
CA VAL A 80 16.54 -2.90 -1.27
C VAL A 80 15.52 -3.92 -1.80
N ALA A 81 14.73 -4.54 -0.92
CA ALA A 81 13.67 -5.45 -1.32
C ALA A 81 12.61 -4.78 -2.22
N ASN A 82 12.24 -3.52 -1.93
CA ASN A 82 11.36 -2.75 -2.80
C ASN A 82 11.99 -2.45 -4.17
N ILE A 83 13.28 -2.14 -4.24
CA ILE A 83 13.97 -1.93 -5.54
C ILE A 83 13.92 -3.20 -6.38
N VAL A 84 14.29 -4.34 -5.80
CA VAL A 84 14.26 -5.64 -6.50
C VAL A 84 12.84 -5.96 -6.98
N TRP A 85 11.84 -5.74 -6.12
CA TRP A 85 10.44 -5.90 -6.48
C TRP A 85 10.01 -4.97 -7.61
N ALA A 86 10.28 -3.68 -7.51
CA ALA A 86 9.85 -2.67 -8.47
C ALA A 86 10.38 -2.96 -9.88
N LEU A 87 11.65 -3.34 -9.98
CA LEU A 87 12.31 -3.63 -11.27
C LEU A 87 11.85 -4.94 -11.91
N THR A 88 11.30 -5.88 -11.14
CA THR A 88 10.92 -7.20 -11.64
C THR A 88 9.41 -7.33 -11.86
N PHE A 89 8.60 -7.08 -10.82
CA PHE A 89 7.16 -7.31 -10.84
C PHE A 89 6.33 -6.06 -10.50
N GLY A 90 6.85 -5.19 -9.64
CA GLY A 90 6.13 -4.00 -9.16
C GLY A 90 5.77 -3.02 -10.28
N TRP A 91 6.57 -2.94 -11.36
CA TRP A 91 6.26 -2.10 -12.52
C TRP A 91 5.02 -2.58 -13.29
N ILE A 92 4.78 -3.90 -13.37
CA ILE A 92 3.59 -4.48 -14.03
C ILE A 92 2.33 -4.03 -13.29
N LEU A 93 2.35 -4.16 -11.95
CA LEU A 93 1.26 -3.70 -11.10
C LEU A 93 1.07 -2.19 -11.17
N PHE A 94 2.17 -1.42 -11.21
CA PHE A 94 2.12 0.03 -11.34
C PHE A 94 1.41 0.44 -12.63
N LEU A 95 1.81 -0.13 -13.77
CA LEU A 95 1.17 0.15 -15.04
C LEU A 95 -0.27 -0.35 -15.10
N GLY A 96 -0.57 -1.52 -14.52
CA GLY A 96 -1.93 -2.05 -14.46
C GLY A 96 -2.88 -1.12 -13.69
N HIS A 97 -2.44 -0.63 -12.52
CA HIS A 97 -3.20 0.34 -11.72
C HIS A 97 -3.26 1.72 -12.37
N LEU A 98 -2.19 2.16 -13.03
CA LEU A 98 -2.15 3.43 -13.76
C LEU A 98 -3.15 3.42 -14.92
N ALA A 99 -3.13 2.36 -15.74
CA ALA A 99 -4.05 2.19 -16.86
C ALA A 99 -5.51 2.10 -16.39
N ALA A 100 -5.78 1.27 -15.37
CA ALA A 100 -7.11 1.18 -14.77
C ALA A 100 -7.58 2.53 -14.20
N GLY A 101 -6.67 3.30 -13.62
CA GLY A 101 -6.94 4.63 -13.12
C GLY A 101 -7.36 5.60 -14.22
N ILE A 102 -6.60 5.65 -15.31
CA ILE A 102 -6.88 6.49 -16.48
C ILE A 102 -8.24 6.12 -17.09
N VAL A 103 -8.50 4.83 -17.32
CA VAL A 103 -9.77 4.35 -17.88
C VAL A 103 -10.96 4.73 -17.01
N ASN A 104 -10.85 4.54 -15.69
CA ASN A 104 -11.92 4.91 -14.76
C ASN A 104 -12.17 6.43 -14.75
N CYS A 105 -11.14 7.25 -14.90
CA CYS A 105 -11.28 8.71 -14.97
C CYS A 105 -11.96 9.22 -16.26
N LEU A 106 -12.17 8.38 -17.28
CA LEU A 106 -12.90 8.78 -18.49
C LEU A 106 -14.40 9.01 -18.22
N THR A 107 -14.92 8.54 -17.08
CA THR A 107 -16.31 8.72 -16.69
C THR A 107 -16.38 9.46 -15.35
N ILE A 108 -17.33 10.38 -15.19
CA ILE A 108 -17.52 11.14 -13.94
C ILE A 108 -17.74 10.19 -12.75
N ILE A 109 -18.51 9.11 -12.97
CA ILE A 109 -18.81 8.10 -11.95
C ILE A 109 -17.56 7.27 -11.61
N GLY A 110 -16.64 7.08 -12.56
CA GLY A 110 -15.43 6.29 -12.40
C GLY A 110 -14.28 7.01 -11.69
N ILE A 111 -14.26 8.35 -11.67
CA ILE A 111 -13.24 9.18 -11.00
C ILE A 111 -12.87 8.69 -9.58
N PRO A 112 -13.80 8.42 -8.65
CA PRO A 112 -13.45 7.93 -7.32
C PRO A 112 -12.66 6.60 -7.34
N PHE A 113 -12.96 5.71 -8.28
CA PHE A 113 -12.23 4.46 -8.49
C PHE A 113 -10.87 4.72 -9.17
N GLY A 114 -10.82 5.70 -10.08
CA GLY A 114 -9.57 6.12 -10.72
C GLY A 114 -8.54 6.60 -9.69
N ILE A 115 -8.95 7.47 -8.77
CA ILE A 115 -8.11 7.95 -7.65
C ILE A 115 -7.59 6.79 -6.80
N GLN A 116 -8.45 5.80 -6.51
CA GLN A 116 -8.05 4.64 -5.75
C GLN A 116 -7.03 3.76 -6.50
N SER A 117 -7.16 3.65 -7.83
CA SER A 117 -6.20 2.96 -8.67
C SER A 117 -4.84 3.67 -8.66
N PHE A 118 -4.81 4.99 -8.79
CA PHE A 118 -3.55 5.75 -8.72
C PHE A 118 -2.86 5.64 -7.36
N LYS A 119 -3.62 5.61 -6.27
CA LYS A 119 -3.08 5.32 -4.93
C LYS A 119 -2.40 3.95 -4.88
N LEU A 120 -3.06 2.93 -5.42
CA LEU A 120 -2.52 1.56 -5.49
C LEU A 120 -1.32 1.44 -6.43
N ALA A 121 -1.27 2.22 -7.51
CA ALA A 121 -0.10 2.33 -8.38
C ALA A 121 1.11 2.85 -7.59
N GLY A 122 0.97 3.93 -6.81
CA GLY A 122 2.07 4.42 -5.98
C GLY A 122 2.57 3.37 -4.97
N ILE A 123 1.63 2.62 -4.37
CA ILE A 123 1.95 1.56 -3.40
C ILE A 123 2.59 0.34 -4.08
N SER A 124 2.27 0.05 -5.34
CA SER A 124 2.77 -1.14 -6.03
C SER A 124 4.27 -1.14 -6.29
N LEU A 125 4.89 0.04 -6.33
CA LEU A 125 6.34 0.17 -6.42
C LEU A 125 7.03 -0.07 -5.08
N TRP A 126 6.36 0.23 -3.96
CA TRP A 126 6.96 0.22 -2.61
C TRP A 126 6.07 -0.49 -1.57
N PRO A 127 5.77 -1.79 -1.74
CA PRO A 127 4.88 -2.50 -0.83
C PRO A 127 5.49 -2.75 0.56
N VAL A 128 6.81 -2.96 0.65
CA VAL A 128 7.49 -3.26 1.91
C VAL A 128 7.52 -2.03 2.81
N GLY A 129 7.27 -2.23 4.11
CA GLY A 129 7.19 -1.15 5.10
C GLY A 129 5.81 -0.49 5.20
N ARG A 130 4.85 -0.92 4.36
CA ARG A 130 3.47 -0.44 4.40
C ARG A 130 2.56 -1.36 5.21
N ARG A 131 1.53 -0.76 5.82
CA ARG A 131 0.48 -1.47 6.54
C ARG A 131 -0.88 -0.95 6.11
N VAL A 132 -1.79 -1.89 5.86
CA VAL A 132 -3.19 -1.61 5.55
C VAL A 132 -3.95 -1.57 6.86
N VAL A 133 -4.52 -0.42 7.18
CA VAL A 133 -5.27 -0.18 8.40
C VAL A 133 -6.62 0.46 8.08
N SER A 134 -7.50 0.55 9.05
CA SER A 134 -8.72 1.33 8.89
C SER A 134 -8.40 2.83 8.77
N ILE A 135 -9.26 3.58 8.07
CA ILE A 135 -9.08 5.04 7.92
C ILE A 135 -9.05 5.72 9.29
N GLU A 136 -9.86 5.24 10.22
CA GLU A 136 -9.96 5.76 11.59
C GLU A 136 -8.63 5.60 12.33
N LEU A 137 -7.99 4.42 12.24
CA LEU A 137 -6.69 4.18 12.87
C LEU A 137 -5.58 4.98 12.19
N ALA A 138 -5.59 5.08 10.86
CA ALA A 138 -4.62 5.91 10.14
C ALA A 138 -4.73 7.39 10.56
N GLN A 139 -5.95 7.89 10.72
CA GLN A 139 -6.18 9.26 11.17
C GLN A 139 -5.68 9.48 12.60
N LEU A 140 -6.02 8.59 13.53
CA LEU A 140 -5.54 8.65 14.92
C LEU A 140 -4.00 8.64 14.98
N ALA A 141 -3.35 7.77 14.23
CA ALA A 141 -1.89 7.70 14.18
C ALA A 141 -1.27 9.02 13.64
N ARG A 142 -1.87 9.63 12.62
CA ARG A 142 -1.42 10.92 12.08
C ARG A 142 -1.61 12.07 13.08
N GLU A 143 -2.75 12.09 13.77
CA GLU A 143 -3.05 13.10 14.80
C GLU A 143 -2.08 12.99 15.99
N GLU A 144 -1.76 11.78 16.44
CA GLU A 144 -0.79 11.54 17.50
C GLU A 144 0.61 12.01 17.09
N ASN A 145 1.06 11.63 15.88
CA ASN A 145 2.35 12.08 15.34
C ASN A 145 2.41 13.61 15.20
N ALA A 146 1.33 14.26 14.76
CA ALA A 146 1.27 15.72 14.67
C ALA A 146 1.38 16.40 16.05
N LYS A 147 0.75 15.83 17.08
CA LYS A 147 0.88 16.32 18.47
C LYS A 147 2.31 16.20 18.98
N LEU A 148 2.98 15.08 18.72
CA LEU A 148 4.38 14.87 19.11
C LEU A 148 5.32 15.87 18.43
N VAL A 149 5.11 16.15 17.13
CA VAL A 149 5.88 17.17 16.40
C VAL A 149 5.65 18.56 17.00
N LEU A 150 4.39 18.93 17.26
CA LEU A 150 4.06 20.22 17.86
C LEU A 150 4.69 20.38 19.26
N GLN A 151 4.69 19.33 20.08
CA GLN A 151 5.34 19.35 21.39
C GLN A 151 6.86 19.55 21.27
N ARG A 152 7.53 18.86 20.34
CA ARG A 152 8.97 19.05 20.07
C ARG A 152 9.29 20.47 19.63
N MET A 153 8.45 21.07 18.78
CA MET A 153 8.62 22.45 18.33
C MET A 153 8.41 23.47 19.46
N ARG A 154 7.53 23.18 20.42
CA ARG A 154 7.30 24.05 21.59
C ARG A 154 8.38 23.93 22.67
N ALA A 155 9.12 22.83 22.67
CA ALA A 155 10.20 22.56 23.62
C ALA A 155 11.58 23.03 23.13
N ALA A 156 11.67 23.48 21.88
CA ALA A 156 12.86 24.07 21.26
C ALA A 156 12.82 25.60 21.34
#